data_AF-A0A536GVT8-F1
#
_entry.id   AF-A0A536GVT8-F1
#
_cell.length_a   1.000
_cell.length_b   1.000
_cell.length_c   1.000
_cell.angle_alpha   90.00
_cell.angle_beta   90.00
_cell.angle_gamma   90.00
#
_symmetry.space_group_name_H-M   'P 1'
#
loop_
_entity.id
_entity.type
_entity.pdbx_description
1 polymer ?
#
loop_
_entity_poly.entity_id
_entity_poly.type
_entity_poly.pdbx_seq_one_letter_code
_entity_poly.pdbx_strand_id
1 'polypeptide(L)'
;MQSLEGLVCPKCHEPLTTIEAGRELRCVRDGSRYPLVDGIPSFLMTGGDAVTLAGCALSLVIPALNEAANLERILPVLARALSALGPTNEIIVVDGGSTDGTQEVVRKHDARLVSQKLPGFGSAYRAGFEQARGEYILTLDADGSHDPAFLGDLWAARLQGDVVIASRYVPGGAADMPAWRRLLSRVLNITFRRGLSLPVHDLSSGFRLYHRTVLRAV
;
A
#
# COMPACT_ATOMS: atom_id res chain seq x y z
N MET A 1 11.12 41.24 10.77
CA MET A 1 11.56 40.03 11.51
C MET A 1 11.06 40.18 12.94
N GLN A 2 9.87 39.67 13.25
CA GLN A 2 9.39 39.61 14.63
C GLN A 2 10.26 38.57 15.37
N SER A 3 10.78 38.92 16.54
CA SER A 3 11.51 37.97 17.37
C SER A 3 10.54 36.89 17.85
N LEU A 4 10.81 35.64 17.48
CA LEU A 4 10.05 34.46 17.90
C LEU A 4 10.45 34.05 19.34
N GLU A 5 10.48 35.01 20.25
CA GLU A 5 10.82 34.79 21.65
C GLU A 5 9.59 34.29 22.43
N GLY A 6 9.76 33.24 23.23
CA GLY A 6 8.71 32.68 24.09
C GLY A 6 7.92 31.50 23.50
N LEU A 7 8.34 30.93 22.38
CA LEU A 7 7.72 29.70 21.85
C LEU A 7 8.09 28.48 22.68
N VAL A 8 7.08 27.67 23.01
CA VAL A 8 7.21 26.44 23.78
C VAL A 8 6.78 25.23 22.94
N CYS A 9 7.40 24.09 23.22
CA CYS A 9 7.10 22.82 22.56
C CYS A 9 5.66 22.37 22.90
N PRO A 10 4.79 22.07 21.91
CA PRO A 10 3.41 21.65 22.18
C PRO A 10 3.31 20.28 22.88
N LYS A 11 4.39 19.50 22.89
CA LYS A 11 4.42 18.15 23.48
C LYS A 11 4.85 18.15 24.95
N CYS A 12 5.81 19.01 25.32
CA CYS A 12 6.41 18.99 26.66
C CYS A 12 6.47 20.37 27.34
N HIS A 13 5.99 21.42 26.68
CA HIS A 13 5.93 22.80 27.19
C HIS A 13 7.30 23.44 27.52
N GLU A 14 8.39 22.79 27.12
CA GLU A 14 9.75 23.32 27.26
C GLU A 14 10.10 24.32 26.14
N PRO A 15 11.07 25.22 26.35
CA PRO A 15 11.48 26.20 25.36
C PRO A 15 11.91 25.60 24.01
N LEU A 16 11.60 26.30 22.93
CA LEU A 16 12.13 26.01 21.60
C LEU A 16 13.33 26.90 21.29
N THR A 17 14.39 26.32 20.71
CA THR A 17 15.57 27.05 20.23
C THR A 17 15.64 27.03 18.72
N THR A 18 15.95 28.17 18.12
CA THR A 18 16.12 28.28 16.67
C THR A 18 17.41 27.60 16.21
N ILE A 19 17.32 26.79 15.17
CA ILE A 19 18.45 26.12 14.52
C ILE A 19 18.45 26.41 13.01
N GLU A 20 19.46 25.93 12.29
CA GLU A 20 19.60 26.06 10.82
C GLU A 20 19.33 27.46 10.28
N ALA A 21 20.06 28.44 10.82
CA ALA A 21 20.00 29.85 10.38
C ALA A 21 18.59 30.47 10.39
N GLY A 22 17.71 30.03 11.30
CA GLY A 22 16.37 30.61 11.42
C GLY A 22 15.26 29.87 10.69
N ARG A 23 15.52 28.66 10.17
CA ARG A 23 14.55 27.89 9.38
C ARG A 23 13.81 26.82 10.17
N GLU A 24 14.32 26.44 11.34
CA GLU A 24 13.73 25.42 12.18
C GLU A 24 13.80 25.81 13.65
N LEU A 25 12.86 25.29 14.43
CA LEU A 25 12.87 25.31 15.89
C LEU A 25 13.11 23.90 16.41
N ARG A 26 13.91 23.77 17.46
CA ARG A 26 14.23 22.50 18.12
C ARG A 26 13.83 22.56 19.59
N CYS A 27 13.18 21.52 20.10
CA CYS A 27 12.91 21.40 21.53
C CYS A 27 14.17 21.05 22.31
N VAL A 28 14.40 21.76 23.41
CA VAL A 28 15.56 21.54 24.30
C VAL A 28 15.52 20.20 25.05
N ARG A 29 14.32 19.63 25.24
CA ARG A 29 14.13 18.41 26.05
C ARG A 29 14.13 17.13 25.23
N ASP A 30 13.31 17.05 24.21
CA ASP A 30 13.14 15.82 23.42
C ASP A 30 13.77 15.90 22.02
N GLY A 31 14.31 17.07 21.64
CA GLY A 31 14.95 17.26 20.35
C GLY A 31 14.01 17.32 19.15
N SER A 32 12.69 17.33 19.36
CA SER A 32 11.69 17.48 18.29
C SER A 32 11.96 18.74 17.47
N ARG A 33 11.77 18.65 16.16
CA ARG A 33 12.02 19.75 15.22
C ARG A 33 10.71 20.25 14.63
N TYR A 34 10.61 21.56 14.44
CA TYR A 34 9.44 22.24 13.90
C TYR A 34 9.90 23.21 12.82
N PRO A 35 9.55 22.98 11.54
CA PRO A 35 9.96 23.87 10.47
C PRO A 35 9.23 25.22 10.56
N LEU A 36 9.95 26.29 10.21
CA LEU A 36 9.39 27.63 10.03
C LEU A 36 9.01 27.80 8.57
N VAL A 37 7.71 27.77 8.27
CA VAL A 37 7.17 28.03 6.93
C VAL A 37 6.71 29.48 6.91
N ASP A 38 7.31 30.32 6.06
CA ASP A 38 7.04 31.76 5.97
C ASP A 38 7.19 32.51 7.32
N GLY A 39 8.09 32.03 8.19
CA GLY A 39 8.32 32.60 9.52
C GLY A 39 7.30 32.17 10.58
N ILE A 40 6.33 31.31 10.23
CA ILE A 40 5.34 30.74 11.14
C ILE A 40 5.78 29.33 11.52
N PRO A 41 5.88 29.00 12.82
CA PRO A 41 6.17 27.63 13.25
C PRO A 41 5.06 26.68 12.80
N SER A 42 5.42 25.67 12.02
CA SER A 42 4.52 24.56 11.71
C SER A 42 4.61 23.53 12.83
N PHE A 43 3.61 23.56 13.72
CA PHE A 43 3.43 22.54 14.77
C PHE A 43 2.66 21.31 14.30
N LEU A 44 2.21 21.34 13.03
CA LEU A 44 1.75 20.14 12.36
C LEU A 44 2.95 19.22 12.27
N MET A 45 2.84 18.06 12.93
CA MET A 45 3.79 16.96 12.78
C MET A 45 4.04 16.82 11.29
N THR A 46 5.24 17.19 10.84
CA THR A 46 5.64 17.03 9.43
C THR A 46 5.39 15.56 9.14
N GLY A 47 4.51 15.32 8.16
CA GLY A 47 3.69 14.12 7.99
C GLY A 47 4.24 12.91 8.69
N GLY A 48 3.45 12.35 9.62
CA GLY A 48 3.78 11.11 10.29
C GLY A 48 4.38 10.17 9.27
N ASP A 49 5.68 9.91 9.43
CA ASP A 49 6.36 8.88 8.68
C ASP A 49 5.42 7.70 8.71
N ALA A 50 4.93 7.28 7.54
CA ALA A 50 4.14 6.07 7.41
C ALA A 50 4.88 5.04 8.23
N VAL A 51 4.30 4.66 9.38
CA VAL A 51 4.97 3.92 10.44
C VAL A 51 5.44 2.65 9.76
N THR A 52 6.70 2.66 9.32
CA THR A 52 7.38 1.49 8.87
C THR A 52 7.66 0.82 10.20
N LEU A 53 6.77 -0.08 10.60
CA LEU A 53 7.07 -0.94 11.72
C LEU A 53 8.40 -1.57 11.35
N ALA A 54 9.48 -1.17 12.03
CA ALA A 54 10.75 -1.87 11.97
C ALA A 54 10.43 -3.29 12.42
N GLY A 55 10.15 -4.17 11.46
CA GLY A 55 9.35 -5.35 11.75
C GLY A 55 8.55 -5.86 10.57
N CYS A 56 7.68 -5.09 9.89
CA CYS A 56 6.76 -5.60 8.86
C CYS A 56 7.44 -5.67 7.49
N ALA A 57 7.54 -6.87 6.91
CA ALA A 57 8.20 -7.06 5.61
C ALA A 57 7.21 -7.08 4.42
N LEU A 58 5.94 -7.45 4.64
CA LEU A 58 4.95 -7.59 3.56
C LEU A 58 3.56 -7.05 3.95
N SER A 59 3.02 -6.11 3.15
CA SER A 59 1.61 -5.69 3.25
C SER A 59 0.81 -6.24 2.07
N LEU A 60 -0.24 -7.01 2.32
CA LEU A 60 -1.22 -7.42 1.31
C LEU A 60 -2.36 -6.41 1.27
N VAL A 61 -2.54 -5.72 0.14
CA VAL A 61 -3.59 -4.70 -0.07
C VAL A 61 -4.67 -5.28 -0.97
N ILE A 62 -5.91 -5.25 -0.47
CA ILE A 62 -7.09 -5.80 -1.15
C ILE A 62 -8.16 -4.71 -1.25
N PRO A 63 -8.42 -4.14 -2.43
CA PRO A 63 -9.58 -3.26 -2.62
C PRO A 63 -10.88 -4.09 -2.57
N ALA A 64 -11.89 -3.58 -1.89
CA ALA A 64 -13.18 -4.26 -1.73
C ALA A 64 -14.35 -3.27 -1.81
N LEU A 65 -15.41 -3.64 -2.51
CA LEU A 65 -16.69 -2.93 -2.51
C LEU A 65 -17.83 -3.95 -2.64
N ASN A 66 -18.57 -4.17 -1.55
CA ASN A 66 -19.60 -5.19 -1.44
C ASN A 66 -19.07 -6.61 -1.69
N GLU A 67 -18.00 -6.98 -0.99
CA GLU A 67 -17.25 -8.23 -1.19
C GLU A 67 -17.31 -9.16 0.04
N ALA A 68 -18.31 -9.00 0.92
CA ALA A 68 -18.37 -9.72 2.19
C ALA A 68 -18.26 -11.25 2.03
N ALA A 69 -19.02 -11.82 1.09
CA ALA A 69 -19.03 -13.26 0.84
C ALA A 69 -17.68 -13.78 0.31
N ASN A 70 -17.01 -13.00 -0.54
CA ASN A 70 -15.72 -13.38 -1.07
C ASN A 70 -14.63 -13.27 0.00
N LEU A 71 -14.59 -12.16 0.75
CA LEU A 71 -13.64 -11.94 1.84
C LEU A 71 -13.72 -13.01 2.92
N GLU A 72 -14.93 -13.44 3.30
CA GLU A 72 -15.14 -14.52 4.28
C GLU A 72 -14.47 -15.82 3.82
N ARG A 73 -14.43 -16.08 2.51
CA ARG A 73 -13.77 -17.25 1.93
C ARG A 73 -12.26 -17.06 1.78
N ILE A 74 -11.80 -15.90 1.32
CA ILE A 74 -10.40 -15.70 0.92
C ILE A 74 -9.47 -15.31 2.08
N LEU A 75 -9.94 -14.53 3.05
CA LEU A 75 -9.08 -14.02 4.14
C LEU A 75 -8.41 -15.15 4.94
N PRO A 76 -9.10 -16.24 5.34
CA PRO A 76 -8.45 -17.35 6.04
C PRO A 76 -7.40 -18.08 5.20
N VAL A 77 -7.58 -18.13 3.88
CA VAL A 77 -6.62 -18.79 2.96
C VAL A 77 -5.39 -17.91 2.81
N LEU A 78 -5.58 -16.61 2.61
CA LEU A 78 -4.51 -15.62 2.48
C LEU A 78 -3.69 -15.50 3.76
N ALA A 79 -4.33 -15.46 4.94
CA ALA A 79 -3.64 -15.41 6.23
C ALA A 79 -2.72 -16.64 6.43
N ARG A 80 -3.19 -17.84 6.06
CA ARG A 80 -2.37 -19.07 6.11
C ARG A 80 -1.22 -19.02 5.12
N ALA A 81 -1.48 -18.61 3.88
CA ALA A 81 -0.45 -18.52 2.84
C ALA A 81 0.64 -17.51 3.22
N LEU A 82 0.26 -16.33 3.71
CA LEU A 82 1.20 -15.30 4.17
C LEU A 82 2.01 -15.76 5.38
N SER A 83 1.37 -16.42 6.36
CA SER A 83 2.09 -16.96 7.53
C SER A 83 3.14 -18.00 7.13
N ALA A 84 2.89 -18.79 6.09
CA ALA A 84 3.82 -19.79 5.59
C ALA A 84 5.06 -19.19 4.88
N LEU A 85 5.03 -17.92 4.48
CA LEU A 85 6.18 -17.27 3.83
C LEU A 85 7.34 -17.03 4.81
N GLY A 86 7.06 -16.95 6.12
CA GLY A 86 8.03 -16.65 7.18
C GLY A 86 8.13 -15.20 7.66
N PRO A 87 8.07 -14.14 6.81
CA PRO A 87 8.12 -12.77 7.29
C PRO A 87 6.84 -12.37 8.00
N THR A 88 6.98 -11.39 8.88
CA THR A 88 5.89 -10.54 9.37
C THR A 88 5.10 -9.95 8.20
N ASN A 89 3.79 -10.02 8.33
CA ASN A 89 2.88 -9.60 7.29
C ASN A 89 1.63 -8.95 7.89
N GLU A 90 0.94 -8.17 7.07
CA GLU A 90 -0.39 -7.64 7.38
C GLU A 90 -1.30 -7.75 6.17
N ILE A 91 -2.60 -7.87 6.42
CA ILE A 91 -3.64 -7.79 5.39
C ILE A 91 -4.39 -6.48 5.60
N ILE A 92 -4.48 -5.68 4.54
CA ILE A 92 -5.18 -4.41 4.49
C ILE A 92 -6.31 -4.54 3.48
N VAL A 93 -7.54 -4.46 3.96
CA VAL A 93 -8.72 -4.39 3.11
C VAL A 93 -9.15 -2.93 3.00
N VAL A 94 -9.15 -2.42 1.77
CA VAL A 94 -9.57 -1.04 1.47
C VAL A 94 -11.03 -1.05 1.05
N ASP A 95 -11.90 -0.63 1.95
CA ASP A 95 -13.35 -0.60 1.73
C ASP A 95 -13.79 0.63 0.95
N GLY A 96 -14.51 0.37 -0.13
CA GLY A 96 -15.03 1.33 -1.08
C GLY A 96 -16.24 2.14 -0.62
N GLY A 97 -16.69 1.94 0.62
CA GLY A 97 -18.01 2.38 1.07
C GLY A 97 -19.05 1.28 0.84
N SER A 98 -18.71 0.05 1.22
CA SER A 98 -19.62 -1.09 1.11
C SER A 98 -20.87 -0.87 1.96
N THR A 99 -21.99 -1.38 1.44
CA THR A 99 -23.31 -1.36 2.11
C THR A 99 -23.75 -2.76 2.55
N ASP A 100 -22.91 -3.77 2.32
CA ASP A 100 -23.08 -5.14 2.81
C ASP A 100 -22.30 -5.37 4.12
N GLY A 101 -22.07 -6.63 4.48
CA GLY A 101 -21.32 -7.03 5.68
C GLY A 101 -19.79 -6.98 5.56
N THR A 102 -19.23 -6.27 4.57
CA THR A 102 -17.79 -6.31 4.26
C THR A 102 -16.94 -5.91 5.47
N GLN A 103 -17.29 -4.84 6.17
CA GLN A 103 -16.50 -4.35 7.29
C GLN A 103 -16.50 -5.31 8.49
N GLU A 104 -17.64 -5.97 8.73
CA GLU A 104 -17.81 -6.98 9.78
C GLU A 104 -16.91 -8.18 9.51
N VAL A 105 -16.91 -8.67 8.26
CA VAL A 105 -16.06 -9.79 7.83
C VAL A 105 -14.58 -9.45 7.99
N VAL A 106 -14.16 -8.24 7.60
CA VAL A 106 -12.76 -7.79 7.75
C VAL A 106 -12.34 -7.80 9.21
N ARG A 107 -13.16 -7.23 10.12
CA ARG A 107 -12.88 -7.21 11.56
C ARG A 107 -12.83 -8.62 12.16
N LYS A 108 -13.75 -9.50 11.73
CA LYS A 108 -13.82 -10.89 12.18
C LYS A 108 -12.55 -11.67 11.88
N HIS A 109 -11.88 -11.38 10.77
CA HIS A 109 -10.66 -12.06 10.34
C HIS A 109 -9.36 -11.34 10.74
N ASP A 110 -9.44 -10.37 11.66
CA ASP A 110 -8.28 -9.59 12.15
C ASP A 110 -7.46 -8.91 11.04
N ALA A 111 -8.14 -8.57 9.93
CA ALA A 111 -7.55 -7.79 8.86
C ALA A 111 -7.74 -6.29 9.15
N ARG A 112 -6.80 -5.47 8.69
CA ARG A 112 -6.88 -4.02 8.85
C ARG A 112 -7.85 -3.43 7.83
N LEU A 113 -8.88 -2.76 8.32
CA LEU A 113 -9.82 -2.02 7.49
C LEU A 113 -9.32 -0.60 7.24
N VAL A 114 -9.31 -0.18 5.97
CA VAL A 114 -9.01 1.20 5.54
C VAL A 114 -10.17 1.69 4.68
N SER A 115 -10.71 2.87 4.95
CA SER A 115 -11.76 3.45 4.12
C SER A 115 -11.16 4.21 2.93
N GLN A 116 -11.67 3.99 1.72
CA GLN A 116 -11.32 4.82 0.57
C GLN A 116 -11.92 6.22 0.71
N LYS A 117 -11.18 7.25 0.30
CA LYS A 117 -11.64 8.66 0.37
C LYS A 117 -12.40 9.09 -0.89
N LEU A 118 -11.98 8.61 -2.06
CA LEU A 118 -12.57 8.93 -3.35
C LEU A 118 -13.02 7.63 -4.04
N PRO A 119 -14.05 7.69 -4.90
CA PRO A 119 -14.47 6.53 -5.67
C PRO A 119 -13.40 6.11 -6.68
N GLY A 120 -13.39 4.82 -7.00
CA GLY A 120 -12.61 4.25 -8.08
C GLY A 120 -11.40 3.44 -7.63
N PHE A 121 -11.05 2.47 -8.46
CA PHE A 121 -10.05 1.44 -8.16
C PHE A 121 -8.65 2.01 -7.84
N GLY A 122 -8.24 3.06 -8.55
CA GLY A 122 -6.97 3.75 -8.27
C GLY A 122 -6.95 4.42 -6.90
N SER A 123 -8.07 5.02 -6.46
CA SER A 123 -8.15 5.63 -5.13
C SER A 123 -8.08 4.59 -4.03
N ALA A 124 -8.67 3.41 -4.22
CA ALA A 124 -8.56 2.32 -3.27
C ALA A 124 -7.10 1.87 -3.11
N TYR A 125 -6.37 1.67 -4.21
CA TYR A 125 -4.95 1.33 -4.11
C TYR A 125 -4.10 2.42 -3.46
N ARG A 126 -4.32 3.69 -3.79
CA ARG A 126 -3.60 4.81 -3.14
C ARG A 126 -3.81 4.81 -1.63
N ALA A 127 -5.05 4.68 -1.18
CA ALA A 127 -5.36 4.61 0.26
C ALA A 127 -4.70 3.40 0.93
N GLY A 128 -4.69 2.24 0.26
CA GLY A 128 -3.99 1.05 0.74
C GLY A 128 -2.48 1.23 0.83
N PHE A 129 -1.85 1.83 -0.20
CA PHE A 129 -0.41 2.08 -0.24
C PHE A 129 0.05 3.07 0.82
N GLU A 130 -0.73 4.14 1.06
CA GLU A 130 -0.48 5.11 2.13
C GLU A 130 -0.51 4.46 3.52
N GLN A 131 -1.36 3.44 3.71
CA GLN A 131 -1.57 2.77 5.00
C GLN A 131 -0.74 1.49 5.19
N ALA A 132 -0.13 1.00 4.12
CA ALA A 132 0.78 -0.14 4.15
C ALA A 132 2.02 0.19 4.98
N ARG A 133 2.50 -0.78 5.75
CA ARG A 133 3.68 -0.67 6.62
C ARG A 133 4.85 -1.52 6.15
N GLY A 134 4.61 -2.49 5.27
CA GLY A 134 5.59 -3.44 4.76
C GLY A 134 6.60 -2.83 3.78
N GLU A 135 7.83 -3.33 3.78
CA GLU A 135 8.84 -2.99 2.77
C GLU A 135 8.40 -3.41 1.35
N TYR A 136 7.74 -4.55 1.25
CA TYR A 136 7.06 -5.00 0.04
C TYR A 136 5.55 -4.85 0.19
N ILE A 137 4.90 -4.45 -0.90
CA ILE A 137 3.46 -4.25 -0.97
C ILE A 137 2.93 -5.15 -2.07
N LEU A 138 2.05 -6.07 -1.72
CA LEU A 138 1.40 -6.97 -2.66
C LEU A 138 -0.05 -6.53 -2.86
N THR A 139 -0.54 -6.55 -4.09
CA THR A 139 -1.92 -6.24 -4.44
C THR A 139 -2.66 -7.49 -4.90
N LEU A 140 -3.91 -7.66 -4.47
CA LEU A 140 -4.76 -8.79 -4.86
C LEU A 140 -6.24 -8.38 -4.82
N ASP A 141 -7.02 -8.81 -5.81
CA ASP A 141 -8.45 -8.50 -5.87
C ASP A 141 -9.28 -9.41 -4.94
N ALA A 142 -10.36 -8.86 -4.37
CA ALA A 142 -11.18 -9.55 -3.37
C ALA A 142 -12.00 -10.73 -3.91
N ASP A 143 -12.22 -10.83 -5.23
CA ASP A 143 -13.10 -11.82 -5.87
C ASP A 143 -12.58 -13.27 -5.82
N GLY A 144 -11.33 -13.47 -5.38
CA GLY A 144 -10.69 -14.76 -5.31
C GLY A 144 -10.37 -15.39 -6.67
N SER A 145 -10.27 -14.57 -7.72
CA SER A 145 -9.78 -14.99 -9.04
C SER A 145 -8.29 -15.29 -9.07
N HIS A 146 -7.56 -14.86 -8.05
CA HIS A 146 -6.13 -15.06 -7.89
C HIS A 146 -5.86 -16.25 -6.97
N ASP A 147 -5.08 -17.21 -7.44
CA ASP A 147 -4.67 -18.36 -6.62
C ASP A 147 -3.62 -17.91 -5.59
N PRO A 148 -3.89 -18.04 -4.27
CA PRO A 148 -2.94 -17.70 -3.21
C PRO A 148 -1.62 -18.48 -3.28
N ALA A 149 -1.55 -19.60 -3.99
CA ALA A 149 -0.31 -20.35 -4.19
C ALA A 149 0.80 -19.50 -4.82
N PHE A 150 0.44 -18.56 -5.71
CA PHE A 150 1.41 -17.66 -6.35
C PHE A 150 2.00 -16.60 -5.42
N LEU A 151 1.48 -16.44 -4.19
CA LEU A 151 2.10 -15.55 -3.19
C LEU A 151 3.55 -15.97 -2.91
N GLY A 152 3.81 -17.28 -2.85
CA GLY A 152 5.15 -17.83 -2.66
C GLY A 152 6.08 -17.50 -3.82
N ASP A 153 5.61 -17.69 -5.05
CA ASP A 153 6.39 -17.40 -6.27
C ASP A 153 6.72 -15.92 -6.39
N LEU A 154 5.75 -15.03 -6.16
CA LEU A 154 5.97 -13.59 -6.14
C LEU A 154 6.97 -13.19 -5.05
N TRP A 155 6.82 -13.75 -3.85
CA TRP A 155 7.73 -13.47 -2.75
C TRP A 155 9.15 -13.96 -3.05
N ALA A 156 9.32 -15.13 -3.66
CA ALA A 156 10.62 -15.65 -4.08
C ALA A 156 11.27 -14.76 -5.16
N ALA A 157 10.48 -14.19 -6.07
CA ALA A 157 10.94 -13.32 -7.14
C ALA A 157 11.15 -11.85 -6.73
N ARG A 158 10.86 -11.46 -5.48
CA ARG A 158 10.85 -10.05 -5.02
C ARG A 158 12.14 -9.26 -5.22
N LEU A 159 13.29 -9.94 -5.34
CA LEU A 159 14.60 -9.33 -5.55
C LEU A 159 14.97 -9.21 -7.04
N GLN A 160 14.13 -9.71 -7.94
CA GLN A 160 14.40 -9.70 -9.38
C GLN A 160 13.98 -8.39 -10.06
N GLY A 161 13.29 -7.51 -9.33
CA GLY A 161 12.93 -6.17 -9.80
C GLY A 161 12.07 -5.42 -8.79
N ASP A 162 11.91 -4.11 -9.00
CA ASP A 162 11.11 -3.27 -8.10
C ASP A 162 9.60 -3.52 -8.22
N VAL A 163 9.16 -4.08 -9.35
CA VAL A 163 7.78 -4.51 -9.59
C VAL A 163 7.80 -5.91 -10.19
N VAL A 164 7.12 -6.85 -9.55
CA VAL A 164 6.93 -8.22 -10.03
C VAL A 164 5.44 -8.44 -10.28
N ILE A 165 5.09 -9.00 -11.44
CA ILE A 165 3.70 -9.18 -11.86
C ILE A 165 3.41 -10.67 -12.01
N ALA A 166 2.38 -11.17 -11.33
CA ALA A 166 1.84 -12.49 -11.62
C ALA A 166 1.10 -12.43 -12.96
N SER A 167 1.72 -13.01 -13.98
CA SER A 167 1.31 -12.86 -15.38
C SER A 167 0.62 -14.12 -15.91
N ARG A 168 -0.50 -13.92 -16.60
CA ARG A 168 -1.26 -14.98 -17.27
C ARG A 168 -0.63 -15.41 -18.60
N TYR A 169 0.40 -14.69 -19.06
CA TYR A 169 0.95 -14.79 -20.41
C TYR A 169 2.45 -15.11 -20.45
N VAL A 170 3.00 -15.62 -19.34
CA VAL A 170 4.35 -16.19 -19.23
C VAL A 170 4.28 -17.72 -19.11
N PRO A 171 5.39 -18.47 -19.30
CA PRO A 171 5.40 -19.90 -19.04
C PRO A 171 4.90 -20.23 -17.63
N GLY A 172 4.01 -21.21 -17.51
CA GLY A 172 3.33 -21.55 -16.23
C GLY A 172 2.12 -20.67 -15.89
N GLY A 173 1.98 -19.52 -16.56
CA GLY A 173 0.85 -18.60 -16.38
C GLY A 173 -0.43 -19.10 -17.07
N ALA A 174 -1.54 -19.04 -16.34
CA ALA A 174 -2.87 -19.39 -16.84
C ALA A 174 -3.94 -18.49 -16.22
N ALA A 175 -5.11 -18.46 -16.85
CA ALA A 175 -6.31 -17.86 -16.28
C ALA A 175 -7.53 -18.57 -16.85
N ASP A 176 -8.50 -18.84 -15.98
CA ASP A 176 -9.77 -19.38 -16.39
C ASP A 176 -10.64 -18.25 -16.96
N MET A 177 -10.77 -18.23 -18.30
CA MET A 177 -11.62 -17.27 -18.98
C MET A 177 -11.99 -17.77 -20.38
N PRO A 178 -13.16 -17.35 -20.93
CA PRO A 178 -13.55 -17.68 -22.29
C PRO A 178 -12.49 -17.28 -23.33
N ALA A 179 -12.35 -18.08 -24.39
CA ALA A 179 -11.32 -17.88 -25.42
C ALA A 179 -11.36 -16.48 -26.05
N TRP A 180 -12.55 -15.93 -26.29
CA TRP A 180 -12.72 -14.58 -26.84
C TRP A 180 -12.20 -13.49 -25.88
N ARG A 181 -12.47 -13.60 -24.58
CA ARG A 181 -11.95 -12.69 -23.54
C ARG A 181 -10.44 -12.81 -23.42
N ARG A 182 -9.90 -14.04 -23.55
CA ARG A 182 -8.45 -14.27 -23.60
C ARG A 182 -7.80 -13.58 -24.80
N LEU A 183 -8.42 -13.68 -25.98
CA LEU A 183 -7.93 -13.00 -27.19
C LEU A 183 -7.90 -11.48 -27.00
N LEU A 184 -9.02 -10.88 -26.56
CA LEU A 184 -9.10 -9.44 -26.31
C LEU A 184 -8.06 -8.96 -25.29
N SER A 185 -7.91 -9.69 -24.18
CA SER A 185 -6.92 -9.36 -23.16
C SER A 185 -5.48 -9.46 -23.68
N ARG A 186 -5.17 -10.44 -24.54
CA ARG A 186 -3.85 -10.54 -25.20
C ARG A 186 -3.61 -9.38 -26.16
N VAL A 187 -4.60 -9.01 -26.97
CA VAL A 187 -4.48 -7.88 -27.90
C VAL A 187 -4.22 -6.59 -27.12
N LEU A 188 -5.00 -6.33 -26.07
CA LEU A 188 -4.82 -5.16 -25.21
C LEU A 188 -3.40 -5.10 -24.61
N ASN A 189 -2.91 -6.20 -24.06
CA ASN A 189 -1.59 -6.27 -23.46
C ASN A 189 -0.46 -6.10 -24.49
N ILE A 190 -0.60 -6.65 -25.71
CA ILE A 190 0.37 -6.45 -26.79
C ILE A 190 0.40 -4.97 -27.20
N THR A 191 -0.77 -4.33 -27.32
CA THR A 191 -0.87 -2.91 -27.66
C THR A 191 -0.17 -2.04 -26.63
N PHE A 192 -0.44 -2.23 -25.34
CA PHE A 192 0.23 -1.46 -24.28
C PHE A 192 1.73 -1.74 -24.21
N ARG A 193 2.12 -3.01 -24.28
CA ARG A 193 3.54 -3.41 -24.28
C ARG A 193 4.31 -2.70 -25.40
N ARG A 194 3.76 -2.69 -26.62
CA ARG A 194 4.38 -2.05 -27.79
C ARG A 194 4.32 -0.53 -27.70
N GLY A 195 3.17 0.04 -27.36
CA GLY A 195 2.95 1.49 -27.31
C GLY A 195 3.75 2.18 -26.21
N LEU A 196 3.94 1.52 -25.07
CA LEU A 196 4.69 2.05 -23.92
C LEU A 196 6.14 1.54 -23.86
N SER A 197 6.56 0.71 -24.81
CA SER A 197 7.89 0.07 -24.84
C SER A 197 8.27 -0.65 -23.54
N LEU A 198 7.28 -1.28 -22.88
CA LEU A 198 7.48 -1.96 -21.61
C LEU A 198 7.85 -3.43 -21.81
N PRO A 199 8.77 -4.01 -21.03
CA PRO A 199 9.17 -5.42 -21.15
C PRO A 199 8.21 -6.38 -20.43
N VAL A 200 6.93 -6.02 -20.27
CA VAL A 200 5.95 -6.80 -19.48
C VAL A 200 4.85 -7.39 -20.36
N HIS A 201 4.40 -8.59 -20.00
CA HIS A 201 3.42 -9.36 -20.78
C HIS A 201 1.97 -9.18 -20.32
N ASP A 202 1.76 -8.70 -19.09
CA ASP A 202 0.45 -8.62 -18.46
C ASP A 202 0.29 -7.34 -17.62
N LEU A 203 0.08 -6.21 -18.30
CA LEU A 203 -0.17 -4.91 -17.67
C LEU A 203 -1.55 -4.81 -17.02
N SER A 204 -2.47 -5.72 -17.30
CA SER A 204 -3.82 -5.69 -16.75
C SER A 204 -4.01 -6.59 -15.53
N SER A 205 -2.98 -7.34 -15.12
CA SER A 205 -3.01 -8.09 -13.87
C SER A 205 -2.99 -7.15 -12.66
N GLY A 206 -3.94 -7.33 -11.73
CA GLY A 206 -3.96 -6.66 -10.43
C GLY A 206 -3.06 -7.35 -9.40
N PHE A 207 -2.58 -8.56 -9.69
CA PHE A 207 -1.75 -9.35 -8.77
C PHE A 207 -0.27 -9.02 -8.96
N ARG A 208 0.25 -8.15 -8.09
CA ARG A 208 1.58 -7.56 -8.21
C ARG A 208 2.25 -7.42 -6.87
N LEU A 209 3.57 -7.48 -6.89
CA LEU A 209 4.43 -7.15 -5.78
C LEU A 209 5.24 -5.91 -6.14
N TYR A 210 5.25 -4.93 -5.24
CA TYR A 210 6.00 -3.69 -5.35
C TYR A 210 7.01 -3.61 -4.23
N HIS A 211 8.22 -3.16 -4.54
CA HIS A 211 9.11 -2.62 -3.53
C HIS A 211 8.63 -1.22 -3.14
N ARG A 212 8.58 -0.90 -1.84
CA ARG A 212 7.99 0.36 -1.35
C ARG A 212 8.57 1.62 -2.01
N THR A 213 9.85 1.59 -2.40
CA THR A 213 10.52 2.77 -2.98
C THR A 213 9.83 3.28 -4.25
N VAL A 214 9.25 2.42 -5.09
CA VAL A 214 8.60 2.87 -6.33
C VAL A 214 7.22 3.47 -6.10
N LEU A 215 6.59 3.18 -4.96
CA LEU A 215 5.28 3.72 -4.59
C LEU A 215 5.38 5.09 -3.92
N ARG A 216 6.56 5.49 -3.43
CA ARG A 216 6.79 6.83 -2.86
C ARG A 216 6.76 7.96 -3.90
N ALA A 217 6.90 7.62 -5.18
CA ALA A 217 6.93 8.57 -6.28
C ALA A 217 5.54 8.92 -6.84
N VAL A 218 4.46 8.39 -6.26
CA VAL A 218 3.07 8.43 -6.80
C VAL A 218 2.09 8.90 -5.72
#